data_AF-G1V621-F1
#
_entry.id   AF-G1V621-F1
#
_cell.length_a   1.000
_cell.length_b   1.000
_cell.length_c   1.000
_cell.angle_alpha   90.00
_cell.angle_beta   90.00
_cell.angle_gamma   90.00
#
_symmetry.space_group_name_H-M   'P 1'
#
loop_
_entity.id
_entity.type
_entity.pdbx_description
1 polymer ?
#
loop_
_entity_poly.entity_id
_entity_poly.type
_entity_poly.pdbx_seq_one_letter_code
_entity_poly.pdbx_strand_id
1 'polypeptide(L)'
;MSTAVQVEIVIPESMGKVEALAKVSTSLQGVIARKRREWRASRGEIAVLGPNVEVRPACRLFVYRVARDFGGDSMRYVWERNAEKVTL
;
A
#
# COMPACT_ATOMS: atom_id res chain seq x y z
N MET A 1 -8.82 11.46 15.67
CA MET A 1 -8.73 10.09 15.12
C MET A 1 -7.61 10.08 14.10
N SER A 2 -6.62 9.18 14.22
CA SER A 2 -5.54 9.08 13.22
C SER A 2 -6.13 8.70 11.86
N THR A 3 -5.98 9.57 10.86
CA THR A 3 -6.45 9.38 9.48
C THR A 3 -5.48 8.54 8.65
N ALA A 4 -4.53 7.85 9.28
CA ALA A 4 -3.60 6.95 8.60
C ALA A 4 -3.16 5.77 9.46
N VAL A 5 -2.80 4.67 8.80
CA VAL A 5 -2.18 3.48 9.38
C VAL A 5 -0.95 3.07 8.59
N GLN A 6 0.07 2.58 9.28
CA GLN A 6 1.23 1.93 8.68
C GLN A 6 0.90 0.44 8.46
N VAL A 7 1.34 -0.09 7.32
CA VAL A 7 1.20 -1.49 6.93
C VAL A 7 2.58 -2.03 6.60
N GLU A 8 2.99 -3.04 7.33
CA GLU A 8 4.28 -3.69 7.18
C GLU A 8 4.08 -5.10 6.61
N ILE A 9 4.73 -5.38 5.48
CA ILE A 9 4.62 -6.66 4.79
C ILE A 9 6.01 -7.27 4.67
N VAL A 10 6.21 -8.38 5.39
CA VAL A 10 7.48 -9.12 5.37
C VAL A 10 7.50 -10.09 4.20
N ILE A 11 8.48 -9.94 3.32
CA ILE A 11 8.76 -10.83 2.19
C ILE A 11 10.06 -11.59 2.47
N PRO A 12 10.02 -12.90 2.75
CA PRO A 12 11.23 -13.72 2.88
C PRO A 12 12.12 -13.62 1.64
N GLU A 13 13.43 -13.73 1.78
CA GLU A 13 14.33 -13.74 0.60
C GLU A 13 14.08 -14.92 -0.34
N SER A 14 13.66 -16.07 0.21
CA SER A 14 13.29 -17.26 -0.56
C SER A 14 12.01 -17.10 -1.39
N MET A 15 11.21 -16.06 -1.13
CA MET A 15 9.93 -15.85 -1.80
C MET A 15 10.13 -15.30 -3.21
N GLY A 16 9.60 -16.03 -4.20
CA GLY A 16 9.68 -15.65 -5.61
C GLY A 16 8.98 -14.32 -5.89
N LYS A 17 9.39 -13.61 -6.95
CA LYS A 17 8.86 -12.28 -7.30
C LYS A 17 7.34 -12.26 -7.45
N VAL A 18 6.77 -13.27 -8.11
CA VAL A 18 5.31 -13.38 -8.34
C VAL A 18 4.57 -13.61 -7.03
N GLU A 19 5.08 -14.52 -6.20
CA GLU A 19 4.50 -14.82 -4.88
C GLU A 19 4.57 -13.59 -3.95
N ALA A 20 5.69 -12.88 -3.96
CA ALA A 20 5.86 -11.63 -3.22
C ALA A 20 4.84 -10.57 -3.66
N LEU A 21 4.64 -10.39 -4.97
CA LEU A 21 3.66 -9.45 -5.50
C LEU A 21 2.23 -9.83 -5.10
N ALA A 22 1.87 -11.12 -5.20
CA ALA A 22 0.57 -11.62 -4.78
C ALA A 22 0.33 -11.38 -3.28
N LYS A 23 1.34 -11.67 -2.44
CA LYS A 23 1.28 -11.42 -0.99
C LYS A 23 1.07 -9.94 -0.67
N VAL A 24 1.82 -9.05 -1.32
CA VAL A 24 1.68 -7.59 -1.14
C VAL A 24 0.28 -7.13 -1.55
N SER A 25 -0.18 -7.55 -2.73
CA SER A 25 -1.50 -7.18 -3.27
C SER A 25 -2.63 -7.60 -2.34
N THR A 26 -2.68 -8.87 -1.94
CA THR A 26 -3.73 -9.41 -1.06
C THR A 26 -3.73 -8.72 0.30
N SER A 27 -2.54 -8.48 0.86
CA SER A 27 -2.40 -7.79 2.15
C SER A 27 -2.94 -6.36 2.09
N LEU A 28 -2.56 -5.60 1.06
CA LEU A 28 -3.03 -4.22 0.88
C LEU A 28 -4.53 -4.16 0.59
N GLN A 29 -5.06 -5.03 -0.26
CA GLN A 29 -6.50 -5.11 -0.54
C GLN A 29 -7.31 -5.37 0.73
N GLY A 30 -6.85 -6.28 1.58
CA GLY A 30 -7.47 -6.57 2.88
C GLY A 30 -7.49 -5.35 3.80
N VAL A 31 -6.37 -4.64 3.92
CA VAL A 31 -6.27 -3.42 4.74
C VAL A 31 -7.18 -2.31 4.18
N ILE A 32 -7.14 -2.05 2.87
CA ILE A 32 -7.95 -1.02 2.22
C ILE A 32 -9.44 -1.31 2.44
N ALA A 33 -9.89 -2.54 2.20
CA ALA A 33 -11.29 -2.91 2.39
C ALA A 33 -11.76 -2.74 3.85
N ARG A 34 -10.91 -3.12 4.80
CA ARG A 34 -11.16 -2.92 6.23
C ARG A 34 -11.23 -1.43 6.60
N LYS A 35 -10.22 -0.65 6.20
CA LYS A 35 -10.14 0.79 6.50
C LYS A 35 -11.25 1.60 5.85
N ARG A 36 -11.66 1.22 4.64
CA ARG A 36 -12.82 1.79 3.98
C ARG A 36 -14.09 1.66 4.83
N ARG A 37 -14.34 0.49 5.43
CA ARG A 37 -15.49 0.27 6.34
C ARG A 37 -15.33 1.02 7.66
N GLU A 38 -14.17 0.91 8.31
CA GLU A 38 -13.90 1.57 9.58
C GLU A 38 -14.03 3.10 9.48
N TRP A 39 -13.54 3.67 8.38
CA TRP A 39 -13.58 5.11 8.16
C TRP A 39 -14.85 5.59 7.48
N ARG A 40 -15.74 4.70 7.01
CA ARG A 40 -16.90 5.07 6.18
C ARG A 40 -16.47 5.90 4.96
N ALA A 41 -15.40 5.47 4.32
CA ALA A 41 -14.80 6.15 3.18
C ALA A 41 -15.27 5.52 1.86
N SER A 42 -15.29 6.33 0.79
CA SER A 42 -15.40 5.80 -0.57
C SER A 42 -14.04 5.24 -1.04
N ARG A 43 -14.01 4.53 -2.18
CA ARG A 43 -12.73 4.00 -2.72
C ARG A 43 -11.76 5.12 -3.11
N GLY A 44 -12.27 6.26 -3.61
CA GLY A 44 -11.46 7.42 -3.98
C GLY A 44 -10.93 8.21 -2.78
N GLU A 45 -11.42 7.91 -1.58
CA GLU A 45 -11.01 8.54 -0.32
C GLU A 45 -9.94 7.74 0.44
N ILE A 46 -9.36 6.71 -0.18
CA ILE A 46 -8.27 5.92 0.42
C ILE A 46 -7.00 6.13 -0.39
N ALA A 47 -5.99 6.71 0.24
CA ALA A 47 -4.65 6.82 -0.31
C ALA A 47 -3.76 5.69 0.24
N VAL A 48 -2.89 5.14 -0.61
CA VAL A 48 -1.86 4.16 -0.23
C VAL A 48 -0.50 4.72 -0.65
N LEU A 49 0.34 5.03 0.32
CA LEU A 49 1.66 5.63 0.12
C LEU A 49 2.75 4.55 0.31
N GLY A 50 3.84 4.63 -0.47
CA GLY A 50 4.98 3.71 -0.40
C GLY A 50 5.17 2.88 -1.70
N PRO A 51 5.90 1.75 -1.63
CA PRO A 51 6.56 1.22 -0.44
C PRO A 51 7.86 1.95 -0.12
N ASN A 52 8.13 2.15 1.16
CA ASN A 52 9.51 2.18 1.66
C ASN A 52 9.97 0.74 1.86
N VAL A 53 11.12 0.38 1.32
CA VAL A 53 11.65 -0.98 1.42
C VAL A 53 12.86 -0.99 2.32
N GLU A 54 12.80 -1.78 3.38
CA GLU A 54 13.93 -2.06 4.26
C GLU A 54 14.44 -3.47 3.96
N VAL A 55 15.72 -3.59 3.60
CA VAL A 55 16.37 -4.88 3.38
C VAL A 55 16.96 -5.35 4.70
N ARG A 56 16.57 -6.55 5.13
CA ARG A 56 17.07 -7.23 6.33
C ARG A 56 17.75 -8.53 5.92
N PRO A 57 18.66 -9.09 6.75
CA PRO A 57 19.44 -10.28 6.39
C PRO A 57 18.66 -11.54 5.98
N ALA A 58 17.35 -11.62 6.27
CA ALA A 58 16.52 -12.78 5.93
C ALA A 58 15.23 -12.41 5.18
N CYS A 59 14.97 -11.12 4.98
CA CYS A 59 13.72 -10.65 4.37
C CYS A 59 13.81 -9.21 3.88
N ARG A 60 12.85 -8.84 3.04
CA ARG A 60 12.56 -7.45 2.69
C ARG A 60 11.27 -7.05 3.39
N LEU A 61 11.30 -5.94 4.11
CA LEU A 61 10.12 -5.33 4.71
C LEU A 61 9.60 -4.24 3.78
N PHE A 62 8.36 -4.39 3.33
CA PHE A 62 7.65 -3.37 2.57
C PHE A 62 6.74 -2.58 3.51
N VAL A 63 7.02 -1.29 3.66
CA VAL A 63 6.27 -0.39 4.52
C VAL A 63 5.41 0.53 3.66
N TYR A 64 4.11 0.40 3.81
CA TYR A 64 3.10 1.26 3.21
C TYR A 64 2.40 2.10 4.27
N ARG A 65 1.81 3.22 3.86
CA ARG A 65 0.92 4.00 4.70
C ARG A 65 -0.44 4.13 4.01
N VAL A 66 -1.49 3.61 4.64
CA VAL A 66 -2.87 3.72 4.15
C VAL A 66 -3.54 4.86 4.91
N ALA A 67 -4.07 5.84 4.19
CA ALA A 67 -4.68 7.02 4.78
C ALA A 67 -6.06 7.30 4.20
N ARG A 68 -6.89 7.99 4.99
CA ARG A 68 -8.13 8.59 4.49
C ARG A 68 -7.81 9.95 3.89
N ASP A 69 -8.15 10.13 2.63
CA ASP A 69 -8.05 11.39 1.90
C ASP A 69 -9.46 11.90 1.60
N PHE A 70 -9.76 13.17 1.93
CA PHE A 70 -11.08 13.79 1.70
C PHE A 70 -11.13 14.63 0.42
N GLY A 71 -10.13 14.54 -0.46
CA GLY A 71 -10.13 15.23 -1.76
C GLY A 71 -9.45 16.60 -1.76
N GLY A 72 -8.40 16.79 -0.97
CA GLY A 72 -7.64 18.05 -0.94
C GLY A 72 -6.19 17.85 -1.31
N ASP A 73 -5.85 17.98 -2.60
CA ASP A 73 -4.50 18.13 -3.17
C ASP A 73 -3.41 17.05 -2.89
N SER A 74 -3.61 16.11 -1.95
CA SER A 74 -2.60 15.11 -1.57
C SER A 74 -2.44 13.94 -2.54
N MET A 75 -3.38 13.74 -3.48
CA MET A 75 -3.38 12.63 -4.44
C MET A 75 -2.58 12.87 -5.72
N ARG A 76 -2.02 14.07 -5.95
CA ARG A 76 -1.17 14.32 -7.13
C ARG A 76 0.16 13.57 -7.10
N TYR A 77 0.61 13.07 -5.96
CA TYR A 77 2.00 12.59 -5.83
C TYR A 77 2.21 11.07 -5.98
N VAL A 78 1.17 10.25 -5.96
CA VAL A 78 1.37 8.79 -5.86
C VAL A 78 1.06 8.04 -7.16
N TRP A 79 0.08 8.49 -7.93
CA TRP A 79 -0.26 7.79 -9.19
C TRP A 79 0.58 8.29 -10.36
N GLU A 80 0.88 9.59 -10.46
CA GLU A 80 1.57 10.14 -11.64
C GLU A 80 3.05 9.72 -11.78
N ARG A 81 3.75 9.31 -10.71
CA ARG A 81 5.15 8.87 -10.83
C ARG A 81 5.37 7.38 -11.13
N ASN A 82 4.35 6.53 -10.98
CA ASN A 82 4.47 5.09 -11.20
C ASN A 82 3.41 4.49 -12.13
N ALA A 83 2.37 5.25 -12.51
CA ALA A 83 1.37 4.77 -13.47
C ALA A 83 1.90 4.68 -14.91
N GLU A 84 3.13 5.12 -15.19
CA GLU A 84 3.68 5.07 -16.55
C GLU A 84 4.00 3.66 -17.07
N LYS A 85 4.10 2.60 -16.25
CA LYS A 85 4.47 1.26 -16.77
C LYS A 85 3.84 0.10 -16.02
N VAL A 86 2.51 -0.02 -16.05
CA VAL A 86 1.84 -1.33 -16.01
C VAL A 86 0.68 -1.31 -16.99
N THR A 87 1.00 -1.22 -18.28
CA THR A 87 0.13 -1.71 -19.34
C THR A 87 0.45 -3.18 -19.54
N LEU A 88 -0.58 -4.02 -19.50
CA LEU A 88 -0.53 -5.45 -19.85
C LEU A 88 0.07 -5.67 -21.24
#